data_AF-A0A920S3R3-F1
#
_entry.id   AF-A0A920S3R3-F1
#
_cell.length_a   1.000
_cell.length_b   1.000
_cell.length_c   1.000
_cell.angle_alpha   90.00
_cell.angle_beta   90.00
_cell.angle_gamma   90.00
#
_symmetry.space_group_name_H-M   'P 1'
#
loop_
_entity.id
_entity.type
_entity.pdbx_description
1 polymer ?
#
loop_
_entity_poly.entity_id
_entity_poly.type
_entity_poly.pdbx_seq_one_letter_code
_entity_poly.pdbx_strand_id
1 'polypeptide(L)'
;MEKEGALAVSLFPGFPHADIPQAGLSVVVAPITNWNSRNDSATSCWRGLERTFGFVYKVEPLDLWVAKAKQLGSTQQPKGPVVLLDHYDNTASGEPWNHRRTQRSLTSGT
;
A
#
# COMPACT_ATOMS: atom_id res chain seq x y z
N MET A 1 2.56 -11.57 20.10
CA MET A 1 1.26 -12.28 20.15
C MET A 1 1.36 -13.75 19.77
N GLU A 2 1.72 -14.14 18.53
CA GLU A 2 1.89 -15.59 18.22
C GLU A 2 2.99 -16.23 19.08
N LYS A 3 4.15 -15.56 19.18
CA LYS A 3 5.23 -15.93 20.11
C LYS A 3 4.81 -15.91 21.59
N GLU A 4 3.71 -15.24 21.92
CA GLU A 4 3.20 -15.14 23.28
C GLU A 4 2.12 -16.19 23.57
N GLY A 5 1.69 -16.99 22.58
CA GLY A 5 0.74 -18.09 22.75
C GLY A 5 -0.57 -17.98 21.98
N ALA A 6 -0.73 -16.96 21.11
CA ALA A 6 -1.83 -16.96 20.14
C ALA A 6 -1.62 -18.06 19.09
N LEU A 7 -2.70 -18.74 18.69
CA LEU A 7 -2.66 -19.77 17.65
C LEU A 7 -2.38 -19.16 16.27
N ALA A 8 -2.95 -17.99 16.00
CA ALA A 8 -2.68 -17.21 14.79
C ALA A 8 -3.00 -15.73 15.01
N VAL A 9 -2.28 -14.84 14.32
CA VAL A 9 -2.58 -13.41 14.25
C VAL A 9 -2.52 -12.93 12.81
N SER A 10 -3.56 -12.25 12.35
CA SER A 10 -3.63 -11.68 11.00
C SER A 10 -3.92 -10.19 11.06
N LEU A 11 -3.19 -9.41 10.25
CA LEU A 11 -3.37 -7.98 10.06
C LEU A 11 -4.03 -7.74 8.70
N PHE A 12 -5.14 -7.03 8.69
CA PHE A 12 -5.82 -6.60 7.47
C PHE A 12 -5.71 -5.07 7.38
N PRO A 13 -5.00 -4.50 6.40
CA PRO A 13 -4.77 -3.05 6.32
C PRO A 13 -6.01 -2.24 5.93
N GLY A 14 -7.11 -2.91 5.54
CA GLY A 14 -8.35 -2.28 5.13
C GLY A 14 -8.37 -1.86 3.66
N PHE A 15 -9.49 -1.26 3.24
CA PHE A 15 -9.73 -0.73 1.90
C PHE A 15 -10.23 0.71 2.02
N PRO A 16 -9.33 1.73 2.01
CA PRO A 16 -9.71 3.12 2.28
C PRO A 16 -10.74 3.72 1.31
N HIS A 17 -10.85 3.17 0.10
CA HIS A 17 -11.83 3.59 -0.92
C HIS A 17 -13.17 2.86 -0.81
N ALA A 18 -13.31 1.88 0.09
CA ALA A 18 -14.57 1.17 0.25
C ALA A 18 -15.58 2.04 1.02
N ASP A 19 -16.75 2.24 0.41
CA ASP A 19 -17.88 2.95 1.02
C ASP A 19 -18.68 2.03 1.96
N ILE A 20 -18.01 1.58 3.02
CA ILE A 20 -18.60 0.76 4.08
C ILE A 20 -18.13 1.21 5.46
N PRO A 21 -18.94 1.05 6.52
CA PRO A 21 -18.48 1.27 7.88
C PRO A 21 -17.27 0.39 8.20
N GLN A 22 -16.33 0.91 9.00
CA GLN A 22 -15.17 0.16 9.50
C GLN A 22 -14.24 -0.42 8.41
N ALA A 23 -14.15 0.20 7.23
CA ALA A 23 -13.25 -0.19 6.14
C ALA A 23 -11.74 -0.07 6.44
N GLY A 24 -11.38 0.36 7.65
CA GLY A 24 -10.01 0.58 8.07
C GLY A 24 -9.28 -0.72 8.46
N LEU A 25 -8.15 -0.53 9.13
CA LEU A 25 -7.30 -1.64 9.56
C LEU A 25 -7.97 -2.47 10.66
N SER A 26 -7.83 -3.78 10.57
CA SER A 26 -8.26 -4.73 11.60
C SER A 26 -7.18 -5.76 11.92
N VAL A 27 -7.22 -6.28 13.15
CA VAL A 27 -6.35 -7.36 13.62
C VAL A 27 -7.25 -8.49 14.11
N VAL A 28 -7.05 -9.69 13.57
CA VAL A 28 -7.76 -10.90 13.99
C VAL A 28 -6.78 -11.79 14.75
N VAL A 29 -7.10 -12.11 15.99
CA VAL A 29 -6.30 -12.98 16.85
C VAL A 29 -7.11 -14.24 17.15
N ALA A 30 -6.57 -15.39 16.81
CA ALA A 30 -7.11 -16.70 17.20
C ALA A 30 -6.38 -17.18 18.47
N PRO A 31 -7.03 -17.15 19.65
CA PRO A 31 -6.41 -17.63 20.90
C PRO A 31 -6.55 -19.14 21.06
N ILE A 32 -5.67 -19.75 21.86
CA ILE A 32 -5.89 -21.09 22.43
C ILE A 32 -6.78 -20.98 23.68
N THR A 33 -7.57 -22.01 23.97
CA THR A 33 -8.62 -21.98 25.02
C THR A 33 -8.02 -21.75 26.41
N ASN A 34 -8.13 -20.52 26.94
CA ASN A 34 -7.73 -19.99 28.27
C ASN A 34 -6.90 -18.69 28.20
N TRP A 35 -6.76 -18.07 27.02
CA TRP A 35 -6.11 -16.77 26.86
C TRP A 35 -6.83 -15.64 27.63
N ASN A 36 -6.36 -15.33 28.84
CA ASN A 36 -6.91 -14.29 29.72
C ASN A 36 -6.49 -12.84 29.34
N SER A 37 -5.87 -12.63 28.18
CA SER A 37 -5.28 -11.34 27.77
C SER A 37 -5.95 -10.71 26.54
N ARG A 38 -7.24 -11.03 26.30
CA ARG A 38 -8.02 -10.50 25.15
C ARG A 38 -8.08 -8.97 25.08
N ASN A 39 -8.00 -8.24 26.20
CA ASN A 39 -8.09 -6.76 26.19
C ASN A 39 -6.74 -6.04 25.99
N ASP A 40 -5.64 -6.59 26.49
CA ASP A 40 -4.33 -5.91 26.41
C ASP A 40 -3.65 -6.08 25.05
N SER A 41 -3.92 -7.18 24.36
CA SER A 41 -3.28 -7.51 23.09
C SER A 41 -3.81 -6.64 21.93
N ALA A 42 -5.12 -6.51 21.74
CA ALA A 42 -5.69 -5.65 20.69
C ALA A 42 -5.28 -4.18 20.86
N THR A 43 -5.31 -3.66 22.10
CA THR A 43 -4.86 -2.31 22.44
C THR A 43 -3.37 -2.11 22.17
N SER A 44 -2.53 -3.12 22.46
CA SER A 44 -1.10 -3.07 22.17
C SER A 44 -0.80 -3.11 20.67
N CYS A 45 -1.58 -3.87 19.89
CA CYS A 45 -1.49 -3.86 18.42
C CYS A 45 -1.82 -2.48 17.85
N TRP A 46 -2.88 -1.85 18.36
CA TRP A 46 -3.28 -0.50 17.97
C TRP A 46 -2.20 0.53 18.30
N ARG A 47 -1.63 0.49 19.50
CA ARG A 47 -0.51 1.38 19.90
C ARG A 47 0.76 1.19 19.06
N GLY A 48 1.06 -0.04 18.66
CA GLY A 48 2.15 -0.34 17.73
C GLY A 48 1.91 0.28 16.35
N LEU A 49 0.65 0.27 15.90
CA LEU A 49 0.25 0.84 14.62
C LEU A 49 0.18 2.37 14.64
N GLU A 50 -0.31 2.99 15.71
CA GLU A 50 -0.33 4.46 15.89
C GLU A 50 1.07 5.08 15.86
N ARG A 51 2.09 4.36 16.37
CA ARG A 51 3.49 4.75 16.18
C ARG A 51 3.92 4.79 14.72
N THR A 52 3.14 4.16 13.84
CA THR A 52 3.39 4.07 12.41
C THR A 52 2.62 5.15 11.64
N PHE A 53 2.88 6.41 11.97
CA PHE A 53 2.72 7.53 11.03
C PHE A 53 3.62 7.40 9.76
N GLY A 54 4.26 6.23 9.57
CA GLY A 54 5.13 5.91 8.45
C GLY A 54 4.41 5.34 7.21
N PHE A 55 3.12 5.01 7.26
CA PHE A 55 2.38 4.51 6.10
C PHE A 55 1.86 5.62 5.17
N VAL A 56 2.60 6.71 5.05
CA VAL A 56 2.28 7.80 4.13
C VAL A 56 3.25 7.75 2.96
N TYR A 57 2.74 7.32 1.80
CA TYR A 57 3.47 7.47 0.55
C TYR A 57 3.53 8.95 0.18
N LYS A 58 4.75 9.49 0.00
CA LYS A 58 4.96 10.85 -0.49
C LYS A 58 5.02 10.83 -2.01
N VAL A 59 3.96 11.33 -2.63
CA VAL A 59 3.85 11.41 -4.08
C VAL A 59 4.82 12.46 -4.60
N GLU A 60 5.68 12.08 -5.55
CA GLU A 60 6.42 13.05 -6.36
C GLU A 60 5.61 13.43 -7.61
N PRO A 61 5.79 14.64 -8.15
CA PRO A 61 5.17 15.06 -9.40
C PRO A 61 5.41 14.09 -10.57
N LEU A 62 4.37 13.85 -11.39
CA LEU A 62 4.39 12.90 -12.50
C LEU A 62 5.44 13.24 -13.57
N ASP A 63 5.63 14.52 -13.84
CA ASP A 63 6.61 15.04 -14.79
C ASP A 63 8.04 14.65 -14.42
N LEU A 64 8.38 14.69 -13.13
CA LEU A 64 9.70 14.25 -12.63
C LEU A 64 9.89 12.74 -12.85
N TRP A 65 8.87 11.92 -12.57
CA TRP A 65 8.91 10.47 -12.81
C TRP A 65 9.06 10.14 -14.30
N VAL A 66 8.34 10.84 -15.17
CA VAL A 66 8.41 10.66 -16.63
C VAL A 66 9.79 11.06 -17.15
N ALA A 67 10.35 12.18 -16.68
CA ALA A 67 11.70 12.61 -17.06
C ALA A 67 12.75 11.56 -16.64
N LYS A 68 12.66 11.05 -15.40
CA LYS A 68 13.52 9.98 -14.89
C LYS A 68 13.41 8.70 -15.71
N ALA A 69 12.20 8.29 -16.09
CA ALA A 69 11.97 7.13 -16.93
C ALA A 69 12.59 7.28 -18.33
N LYS A 70 12.42 8.46 -18.96
CA LYS A 70 13.06 8.78 -20.25
C LYS A 70 14.59 8.71 -20.17
N GLN A 71 15.18 9.24 -19.09
CA GLN A 71 16.62 9.21 -18.87
C GLN A 71 17.13 7.76 -18.75
N LEU A 72 16.46 6.92 -17.95
CA LEU A 72 16.83 5.51 -17.77
C LEU A 72 16.76 4.74 -19.10
N GLY A 73 15.72 4.98 -19.89
CA GLY A 73 15.54 4.34 -21.21
C GLY A 73 16.51 4.83 -22.30
N SER A 74 17.10 6.02 -22.15
CA SER A 74 18.02 6.62 -23.14
C SER A 74 19.49 6.27 -22.91
N THR A 75 19.79 5.45 -21.91
CA THR A 75 21.17 5.02 -21.62
C THR A 75 21.72 4.12 -22.73
N GLN A 76 23.02 4.24 -23.05
CA GLN A 76 23.65 3.45 -24.13
C GLN A 76 23.66 1.93 -23.87
N GLN A 77 23.49 1.53 -22.61
CA GLN A 77 23.35 0.12 -22.19
C GLN A 77 22.12 0.00 -21.27
N PRO A 78 20.91 -0.03 -21.82
CA PRO A 78 19.71 -0.14 -21.00
C PRO A 78 19.70 -1.52 -20.32
N LYS A 79 19.48 -1.53 -18.99
CA LYS A 79 19.44 -2.77 -18.16
C LYS A 79 18.14 -3.57 -18.33
N GLY A 80 17.29 -3.21 -19.29
CA GLY A 80 15.96 -3.80 -19.51
C GLY A 80 14.88 -2.73 -19.75
N PRO A 81 13.61 -3.16 -19.91
CA PRO A 81 12.49 -2.24 -20.08
C PRO A 81 12.23 -1.43 -18.80
N VAL A 82 11.82 -0.17 -18.97
CA VAL A 82 11.33 0.68 -17.87
C VAL A 82 9.83 0.47 -17.72
N VAL A 83 9.38 0.09 -16.53
CA VAL A 83 7.96 -0.10 -16.21
C VAL A 83 7.50 1.05 -15.31
N LEU A 84 6.51 1.82 -15.77
CA LEU A 84 5.83 2.84 -14.99
C LEU A 84 4.49 2.29 -14.51
N LEU A 85 4.28 2.26 -13.20
CA LEU A 85 3.05 1.79 -12.57
C LEU A 85 2.20 2.99 -12.15
N ASP A 86 0.98 3.08 -12.68
CA ASP A 86 0.03 4.12 -12.31
C ASP A 86 -0.65 3.73 -11.00
N HIS A 87 -0.16 4.28 -9.89
CA HIS A 87 -0.62 3.91 -8.56
C HIS A 87 -2.10 4.24 -8.32
N TYR A 88 -2.57 5.36 -8.89
CA TYR A 88 -3.93 5.87 -8.69
C TYR A 88 -4.96 5.23 -9.64
N ASP A 89 -4.51 4.53 -10.68
CA ASP A 89 -5.38 3.87 -11.65
C ASP A 89 -4.98 2.39 -11.80
N ASN A 90 -4.99 1.68 -10.67
CA ASN A 90 -4.67 0.25 -10.64
C ASN A 90 -5.94 -0.57 -10.38
N THR A 91 -6.16 -1.60 -11.22
CA THR A 91 -7.33 -2.48 -11.11
C THR A 91 -7.30 -3.37 -9.87
N ALA A 92 -6.12 -3.57 -9.28
CA ALA A 92 -5.94 -4.37 -8.08
C ALA A 92 -6.54 -3.70 -6.83
N SER A 93 -6.71 -2.37 -6.81
CA SER A 93 -7.34 -1.62 -5.72
C SER A 93 -8.82 -1.35 -5.92
N GLY A 94 -9.42 -1.89 -6.99
CA GLY A 94 -10.85 -1.72 -7.30
C GLY A 94 -11.17 -0.50 -8.17
N GLU A 95 -10.16 0.26 -8.61
CA GLU A 95 -10.35 1.41 -9.51
C GLU A 95 -10.47 0.97 -10.99
N PRO A 96 -11.30 1.65 -11.80
CA PRO A 96 -11.45 1.35 -13.22
C PRO A 96 -10.30 1.91 -14.05
N TRP A 97 -9.63 1.06 -14.85
CA TRP A 97 -8.52 1.42 -15.75
C TRP A 97 -8.96 2.35 -16.91
N ASN A 98 -9.20 3.62 -16.62
CA ASN A 98 -9.74 4.58 -17.58
C ASN A 98 -8.99 5.92 -17.60
N HIS A 99 -8.02 6.13 -16.70
CA HIS A 99 -7.20 7.34 -16.68
C HIS A 99 -5.98 7.18 -17.58
N ARG A 100 -5.89 8.08 -18.58
CA ARG A 100 -4.74 8.12 -19.51
C ARG A 100 -3.71 9.19 -19.14
N ARG A 101 -3.65 9.60 -17.87
CA ARG A 101 -2.78 10.72 -17.43
C ARG A 101 -1.31 10.41 -17.67
N THR A 102 -0.85 9.23 -17.26
CA THR A 102 0.54 8.78 -17.45
C THR A 102 0.89 8.64 -18.93
N GLN A 103 0.00 8.06 -19.74
CA GLN A 103 0.17 7.95 -21.20
C GLN A 103 0.28 9.32 -21.88
N ARG A 104 -0.61 10.27 -21.52
CA ARG A 104 -0.57 11.64 -22.05
C ARG A 104 0.74 12.34 -21.68
N SER A 105 1.22 12.18 -20.45
CA SER A 105 2.49 12.79 -20.01
C SER A 105 3.72 12.22 -20.72
N LEU A 106 3.68 10.95 -21.13
CA LEU A 106 4.76 10.31 -21.89
C LEU A 106 4.80 10.81 -23.34
N THR A 107 3.64 11.03 -23.95
CA THR A 107 3.48 11.38 -25.38
C THR A 107 3.41 12.89 -25.64
N SER A 108 3.04 13.70 -24.65
CA SER A 108 3.21 15.15 -24.73
C SER A 108 4.70 15.45 -24.77
N GLY A 109 5.20 15.87 -25.94
CA GLY A 109 6.58 16.31 -26.10
C GLY A 109 6.91 17.43 -25.12
N THR A 110 8.14 17.39 -24.60
CA THR A 110 8.89 18.58 -24.18
C THR A 110 9.27 19.39 -25.40
#